data_AF-A0A2G9UCD2-F1
#
_entry.id   AF-A0A2G9UCD2-F1
#
_cell.length_a   1.000
_cell.length_b   1.000
_cell.length_c   1.000
_cell.angle_alpha   90.00
_cell.angle_beta   90.00
_cell.angle_gamma   90.00
#
_symmetry.space_group_name_H-M   'P 1'
#
loop_
_entity.id
_entity.type
_entity.pdbx_description
1 polymer ?
#
loop_
_entity_poly.entity_id
_entity_poly.type
_entity_poly.pdbx_seq_one_letter_code
_entity_poly.pdbx_strand_id
1 'polypeptide(L)'
;QLAAIDQWLTGVEYEMASCEPLAATHDAALLQIEAHTRLQAKIHGFQETINDLSAFVAVVDGGESSDERVGALEQTLQSIGERWRTVCEWAEVRASQLDGLAELCAHTVEVFETLSDWLKEREHELLGLKSAHHLEDPEQVADQVRKLQRAEAALEAEHGSFVRLSQLSCELVARLEKSNGSAANDVRRRLDTVTQRGGYCRDGSRKAFGTPN
;
A
#
# COMPACT_ATOMS: atom_id res chain seq x y z
N GLN A 1 34.41 9.44 21.42
CA GLN A 1 33.81 9.47 20.06
C GLN A 1 33.10 8.16 19.75
N LEU A 2 33.75 6.99 19.81
CA LEU A 2 33.10 5.68 19.57
C LEU A 2 31.84 5.42 20.42
N ALA A 3 31.89 5.70 21.72
CA ALA A 3 30.72 5.53 22.60
C ALA A 3 29.51 6.42 22.21
N ALA A 4 29.78 7.60 21.62
CA ALA A 4 28.71 8.47 21.13
C ALA A 4 28.10 7.93 19.82
N ILE A 5 28.92 7.32 18.97
CA ILE A 5 28.48 6.64 17.74
C ILE A 5 27.65 5.41 18.08
N ASP A 6 28.11 4.61 19.03
CA ASP A 6 27.40 3.46 19.55
C ASP A 6 26.02 3.83 20.11
N GLN A 7 25.96 4.86 20.97
CA GLN A 7 24.72 5.36 21.55
C GLN A 7 23.76 5.90 20.46
N TRP A 8 24.28 6.61 19.47
CA TRP A 8 23.47 7.13 18.38
C TRP A 8 22.88 6.00 17.53
N LEU A 9 23.69 5.00 17.16
CA LEU A 9 23.25 3.82 16.42
C LEU A 9 22.16 3.08 17.19
N THR A 10 22.34 2.86 18.50
CA THR A 10 21.32 2.21 19.34
C THR A 10 20.00 2.99 19.35
N GLY A 11 20.06 4.33 19.37
CA GLY A 11 18.87 5.18 19.29
C GLY A 11 18.14 5.01 17.95
N VAL A 12 18.88 5.04 16.84
CA VAL A 12 18.31 4.85 15.50
C VAL A 12 17.76 3.45 15.29
N GLU A 13 18.48 2.41 15.73
CA GLU A 13 18.04 1.02 15.69
C GLU A 13 16.74 0.83 16.49
N TYR A 14 16.61 1.51 17.62
CA TYR A 14 15.37 1.52 18.40
C TYR A 14 14.22 2.22 17.65
N GLU A 15 14.47 3.38 17.03
CA GLU A 15 13.49 4.06 16.17
C GLU A 15 13.05 3.16 14.99
N MET A 16 14.00 2.44 14.36
CA MET A 16 13.74 1.47 13.28
C MET A 16 12.86 0.32 13.73
N ALA A 17 13.17 -0.28 14.89
CA ALA A 17 12.41 -1.39 15.47
C ALA A 17 11.01 -0.98 15.94
N SER A 18 10.84 0.29 16.30
CA SER A 18 9.57 0.87 16.74
C SER A 18 8.69 1.37 15.58
N CYS A 19 9.17 1.32 14.34
CA CYS A 19 8.42 1.76 13.18
C CYS A 19 7.18 0.88 12.96
N GLU A 20 6.03 1.51 12.80
CA GLU A 20 4.79 0.80 12.52
C GLU A 20 4.83 0.08 11.16
N PRO A 21 4.02 -0.99 10.99
CA PRO A 21 3.72 -1.58 9.70
C PRO A 21 3.30 -0.54 8.66
N LEU A 22 3.47 -0.83 7.37
CA LEU A 22 3.04 0.07 6.30
C LEU A 22 1.58 0.47 6.46
N ALA A 23 1.34 1.77 6.37
CA ALA A 23 0.01 2.35 6.47
C ALA A 23 -0.91 1.92 5.33
N ALA A 24 -2.19 1.74 5.66
CA ALA A 24 -3.23 1.36 4.69
C ALA A 24 -4.18 2.51 4.33
N THR A 25 -3.89 3.71 4.83
CA THR A 25 -4.65 4.93 4.57
C THR A 25 -3.71 6.02 4.12
N HIS A 26 -4.23 6.96 3.31
CA HIS A 26 -3.47 8.09 2.79
C HIS A 26 -2.83 8.90 3.93
N ASP A 27 -3.61 9.31 4.93
CA ASP A 27 -3.14 10.19 5.99
C ASP A 27 -2.08 9.54 6.88
N ALA A 28 -2.27 8.25 7.22
CA ALA A 28 -1.26 7.52 7.98
C ALA A 28 0.02 7.30 7.15
N ALA A 29 -0.10 7.09 5.83
CA ALA A 29 1.07 6.97 4.96
C ALA A 29 1.86 8.29 4.90
N LEU A 30 1.19 9.45 4.85
CA LEU A 30 1.85 10.75 4.92
C LEU A 30 2.62 10.96 6.23
N LEU A 31 2.03 10.56 7.37
CA LEU A 31 2.71 10.62 8.67
C LEU A 31 3.96 9.72 8.70
N GLN A 32 3.87 8.52 8.11
CA GLN A 32 5.02 7.62 8.00
C GLN A 32 6.11 8.16 7.08
N ILE A 33 5.73 8.78 5.95
CA ILE A 33 6.66 9.47 5.05
C ILE A 33 7.38 10.58 5.79
N GLU A 34 6.66 11.46 6.49
CA GLU A 34 7.24 12.57 7.24
C GLU A 34 8.19 12.08 8.35
N ALA A 35 7.79 11.06 9.11
CA ALA A 35 8.63 10.44 10.12
C ALA A 35 9.91 9.84 9.52
N HIS A 36 9.79 9.16 8.38
CA HIS A 36 10.91 8.58 7.67
C HIS A 36 11.85 9.64 7.09
N THR A 37 11.33 10.73 6.53
CA THR A 37 12.14 11.87 6.05
C THR A 37 12.97 12.49 7.18
N ARG A 38 12.39 12.65 8.38
CA ARG A 38 13.14 13.11 9.56
C ARG A 38 14.25 12.14 9.93
N LEU A 39 13.98 10.83 9.88
CA LEU A 39 14.99 9.82 10.17
C LEU A 39 16.12 9.81 9.12
N GLN A 40 15.79 9.91 7.84
CA GLN A 40 16.77 10.04 6.76
C GLN A 40 17.65 11.28 6.96
N ALA A 41 17.06 12.42 7.35
CA ALA A 41 17.84 13.63 7.67
C ALA A 41 18.81 13.41 8.84
N LYS A 42 18.40 12.69 9.90
CA LYS A 42 19.30 12.30 11.00
C LYS A 42 20.46 11.42 10.50
N ILE A 43 20.16 10.42 9.67
CA ILE A 43 21.17 9.51 9.10
C ILE A 43 22.15 10.31 8.23
N HIS A 44 21.66 11.14 7.31
CA HIS A 44 22.53 11.98 6.47
C HIS A 44 23.41 12.93 7.27
N GLY A 45 22.88 13.56 8.33
CA GLY A 45 23.68 14.40 9.22
C GLY A 45 24.77 13.64 9.97
N PHE A 46 24.56 12.34 10.24
CA PHE A 46 25.53 11.50 10.92
C PHE A 46 26.62 10.93 9.99
N GLN A 47 26.41 10.97 8.67
CA GLN A 47 27.36 10.48 7.67
C GLN A 47 28.74 11.14 7.80
N GLU A 48 28.80 12.45 8.11
CA GLU A 48 30.07 13.15 8.30
C GLU A 48 30.86 12.58 9.49
N THR A 49 30.18 12.25 10.59
CA THR A 49 30.80 11.63 11.78
C THR A 49 31.35 10.24 11.48
N ILE A 50 30.67 9.47 10.62
CA ILE A 50 31.16 8.16 10.16
C ILE A 50 32.37 8.31 9.23
N ASN A 51 32.36 9.29 8.33
CA ASN A 51 33.49 9.56 7.44
C ASN A 51 34.75 9.97 8.21
N ASP A 52 34.59 10.83 9.22
CA ASP A 52 35.68 11.23 10.12
C ASP A 52 36.25 10.03 10.88
N LEU A 53 35.38 9.12 11.33
CA LEU A 53 35.80 7.88 11.96
C LEU A 53 36.61 7.02 10.99
N SER A 54 36.14 6.79 9.77
CA SER A 54 36.86 6.01 8.76
C SER A 54 38.23 6.61 8.41
N ALA A 55 38.33 7.94 8.33
CA ALA A 55 39.59 8.63 8.11
C ALA A 55 40.58 8.42 9.27
N PHE A 56 40.10 8.43 10.51
CA PHE A 56 40.93 8.15 11.69
C PHE A 56 41.46 6.72 11.70
N VAL A 57 40.63 5.73 11.34
CA VAL A 57 41.04 4.31 11.24
C VAL A 57 42.16 4.12 10.23
N ALA A 58 42.03 4.73 9.05
CA ALA A 58 43.05 4.64 7.99
C ALA A 58 44.43 5.19 8.42
N VAL A 59 44.47 6.12 9.36
CA VAL A 59 45.71 6.68 9.92
C VAL A 59 46.32 5.75 10.99
N VAL A 60 45.49 5.02 11.74
CA VAL A 60 45.93 4.13 12.84
C VAL A 60 46.49 2.80 12.29
N ASP A 61 45.92 2.25 11.22
CA ASP A 61 46.40 1.01 10.57
C ASP A 61 47.81 1.15 9.93
N GLY A 62 48.28 2.38 9.72
CA GLY A 62 49.61 2.66 9.17
C GLY A 62 50.77 2.60 10.18
N GLY A 63 50.49 2.39 11.47
CA GLY A 63 51.49 2.26 12.53
C GLY A 63 51.62 0.82 13.02
N GLU A 64 52.81 0.21 12.89
CA GLU A 64 53.09 -1.13 13.41
C GLU A 64 52.91 -1.18 14.95
N SER A 65 51.75 -1.66 15.40
CA SER A 65 51.44 -1.81 16.83
C SER A 65 50.72 -3.13 17.08
N SER A 66 51.48 -4.16 17.45
CA SER A 66 50.98 -5.43 17.99
C SER A 66 50.56 -5.25 19.46
N ASP A 67 49.48 -4.49 19.68
CA ASP A 67 48.92 -4.21 21.01
C ASP A 67 47.50 -4.77 21.04
N GLU A 68 47.14 -5.58 22.04
CA GLU A 68 45.79 -6.18 22.20
C GLU A 68 44.68 -5.10 22.18
N ARG A 69 45.03 -3.87 22.56
CA ARG A 69 44.17 -2.69 22.48
C ARG A 69 43.81 -2.27 21.05
N VAL A 70 44.68 -2.51 20.06
CA VAL A 70 44.41 -2.24 18.64
C VAL A 70 43.40 -3.25 18.11
N GLY A 71 43.55 -4.54 18.45
CA GLY A 71 42.57 -5.57 18.04
C GLY A 71 41.17 -5.34 18.61
N ALA A 72 41.04 -4.90 19.87
CA ALA A 72 39.74 -4.54 20.45
C ALA A 72 39.09 -3.31 19.78
N LEU A 73 39.92 -2.36 19.33
CA LEU A 73 39.47 -1.17 18.60
C LEU A 73 38.96 -1.54 17.20
N GLU A 74 39.69 -2.37 16.46
CA GLU A 74 39.29 -2.90 15.14
C GLU A 74 37.93 -3.61 15.20
N GLN A 75 37.72 -4.48 16.19
CA GLN A 75 36.44 -5.17 16.38
C GLN A 75 35.28 -4.19 16.62
N THR A 76 35.51 -3.14 17.42
CA THR A 76 34.49 -2.12 17.70
C THR A 76 34.15 -1.33 16.44
N LEU A 77 35.15 -0.97 15.64
CA LEU A 77 34.97 -0.25 14.38
C LEU A 77 34.24 -1.09 13.34
N GLN A 78 34.58 -2.38 13.23
CA GLN A 78 33.88 -3.32 12.37
C GLN A 78 32.40 -3.42 12.76
N SER A 79 32.11 -3.58 14.07
CA SER A 79 30.74 -3.63 14.58
C SER A 79 29.94 -2.37 14.26
N ILE A 80 30.54 -1.18 14.45
CA ILE A 80 29.92 0.11 14.09
C ILE A 80 29.66 0.18 12.59
N GLY A 81 30.61 -0.23 11.76
CA GLY A 81 30.47 -0.23 10.30
C GLY A 81 29.38 -1.17 9.80
N GLU A 82 29.24 -2.35 10.40
CA GLU A 82 28.17 -3.30 10.10
C GLU A 82 26.79 -2.74 10.45
N ARG A 83 26.64 -2.23 11.67
CA ARG A 83 25.40 -1.61 12.15
C ARG A 83 25.00 -0.40 11.30
N TRP A 84 25.96 0.47 10.98
CA TRP A 84 25.74 1.61 10.09
C TRP A 84 25.21 1.17 8.72
N ARG A 85 25.82 0.14 8.12
CA ARG A 85 25.35 -0.41 6.85
C ARG A 85 23.90 -0.90 6.94
N THR A 86 23.57 -1.64 8.00
CA THR A 86 22.20 -2.11 8.24
C THR A 86 21.21 -0.96 8.39
N VAL A 87 21.58 0.12 9.08
CA VAL A 87 20.75 1.34 9.19
C VAL A 87 20.49 1.95 7.82
N CYS A 88 21.52 2.12 6.99
CA CYS A 88 21.40 2.67 5.64
C CYS A 88 20.53 1.79 4.73
N GLU A 89 20.82 0.48 4.68
CA GLU A 89 20.04 -0.48 3.89
C GLU A 89 18.56 -0.49 4.29
N TRP A 90 18.28 -0.49 5.60
CA TRP A 90 16.90 -0.42 6.08
C TRP A 90 16.23 0.89 5.66
N ALA A 91 16.94 2.02 5.75
CA ALA A 91 16.37 3.32 5.40
C ALA A 91 16.02 3.40 3.91
N GLU A 92 16.88 2.88 3.03
CA GLU A 92 16.62 2.80 1.59
C GLU A 92 15.43 1.89 1.27
N VAL A 93 15.36 0.71 1.90
CA VAL A 93 14.23 -0.21 1.73
C VAL A 93 12.93 0.43 2.19
N ARG A 94 12.94 1.09 3.37
CA ARG A 94 11.75 1.74 3.90
C ARG A 94 11.31 2.93 3.04
N ALA A 95 12.25 3.69 2.49
CA ALA A 95 11.93 4.76 1.53
C ALA A 95 11.22 4.21 0.29
N SER A 96 11.75 3.13 -0.31
CA SER A 96 11.14 2.47 -1.47
C SER A 96 9.74 1.92 -1.17
N GLN A 97 9.49 1.44 0.05
CA GLN A 97 8.16 0.97 0.46
C GLN A 97 7.13 2.09 0.60
N LEU A 98 7.56 3.27 1.05
CA LEU A 98 6.71 4.43 1.27
C LEU A 98 6.47 5.25 -0.01
N ASP A 99 7.35 5.15 -0.99
CA ASP A 99 7.25 5.85 -2.27
C ASP A 99 5.95 5.51 -3.01
N GLY A 100 5.12 6.51 -3.29
CA GLY A 100 3.82 6.36 -3.94
C GLY A 100 2.73 5.64 -3.12
N LEU A 101 2.99 5.28 -1.85
CA LEU A 101 2.03 4.52 -1.03
C LEU A 101 0.80 5.36 -0.69
N ALA A 102 0.98 6.65 -0.38
CA ALA A 102 -0.12 7.53 -0.01
C ALA A 102 -1.10 7.70 -1.19
N GLU A 103 -0.58 7.94 -2.39
CA GLU A 103 -1.35 8.09 -3.62
C GLU A 103 -2.06 6.79 -4.00
N LEU A 104 -1.39 5.64 -3.86
CA LEU A 104 -2.00 4.34 -4.10
C LEU A 104 -3.18 4.09 -3.16
N CYS A 105 -3.03 4.39 -1.87
CA CYS A 105 -4.12 4.30 -0.89
C CYS A 105 -5.29 5.23 -1.27
N ALA A 106 -5.00 6.49 -1.60
CA ALA A 106 -6.01 7.47 -1.96
C ALA A 106 -6.81 7.05 -3.21
N HIS A 107 -6.11 6.71 -4.30
CA HIS A 107 -6.77 6.29 -5.54
C HIS A 107 -7.58 5.00 -5.37
N THR A 108 -7.08 4.04 -4.58
CA THR A 108 -7.83 2.80 -4.32
C THR A 108 -9.15 3.10 -3.61
N VAL A 109 -9.14 3.97 -2.60
CA VAL A 109 -10.34 4.38 -1.87
C VAL A 109 -11.29 5.18 -2.76
N GLU A 110 -10.78 6.16 -3.50
CA GLU A 110 -11.57 7.01 -4.39
C GLU A 110 -12.35 6.18 -5.43
N VAL A 111 -11.67 5.26 -6.12
CA VAL A 111 -12.32 4.38 -7.11
C VAL A 111 -13.33 3.46 -6.44
N PHE A 112 -12.97 2.91 -5.27
CA PHE A 112 -13.86 2.04 -4.53
C PHE A 112 -15.16 2.74 -4.16
N GLU A 113 -15.07 3.97 -3.62
CA GLU A 113 -16.23 4.74 -3.18
C GLU A 113 -17.10 5.16 -4.36
N THR A 114 -16.47 5.71 -5.41
CA THR A 114 -17.15 6.09 -6.66
C THR A 114 -17.92 4.91 -7.25
N LEU A 115 -17.26 3.76 -7.39
CA LEU A 115 -17.87 2.56 -7.96
C LEU A 115 -18.93 1.96 -7.03
N SER A 116 -18.73 2.06 -5.72
CA SER A 116 -19.69 1.58 -4.72
C SER A 116 -20.97 2.38 -4.75
N ASP A 117 -20.89 3.70 -4.88
CA ASP A 117 -22.04 4.59 -4.97
C ASP A 117 -22.75 4.45 -6.31
N TRP A 118 -21.99 4.37 -7.41
CA TRP A 118 -22.55 4.04 -8.72
C TRP A 118 -23.32 2.72 -8.70
N LEU A 119 -22.75 1.67 -8.10
CA LEU A 119 -23.43 0.38 -7.94
C LEU A 119 -24.71 0.49 -7.11
N LYS A 120 -24.74 1.31 -6.05
CA LYS A 120 -25.97 1.49 -5.23
C LYS A 120 -27.10 2.06 -6.08
N GLU A 121 -26.80 3.04 -6.93
CA GLU A 121 -27.80 3.62 -7.84
C GLU A 121 -28.30 2.59 -8.85
N ARG A 122 -27.39 1.80 -9.44
CA ARG A 122 -27.78 0.73 -10.39
C ARG A 122 -28.63 -0.34 -9.74
N GLU A 123 -28.25 -0.79 -8.53
CA GLU A 123 -29.01 -1.75 -7.74
C GLU A 123 -30.42 -1.24 -7.44
N HIS A 124 -30.55 0.04 -7.08
CA HIS A 124 -31.86 0.66 -6.83
C HIS A 124 -32.73 0.70 -8.09
N GLU A 125 -32.16 1.04 -9.25
CA GLU A 125 -32.89 1.01 -10.52
C GLU A 125 -33.33 -0.40 -10.92
N LEU A 126 -32.48 -1.41 -10.72
CA LEU A 126 -32.82 -2.80 -10.98
C LEU A 126 -33.92 -3.32 -10.04
N LEU A 127 -33.94 -2.90 -8.77
CA LEU A 127 -35.00 -3.22 -7.82
C LEU A 127 -36.36 -2.61 -8.23
N GLY A 128 -36.36 -1.50 -8.96
CA GLY A 128 -37.55 -0.85 -9.50
C GLY A 128 -38.18 -1.57 -10.70
N LEU A 129 -37.54 -2.62 -11.22
CA LEU A 129 -38.07 -3.40 -12.35
C LEU A 129 -39.22 -4.30 -11.90
N LYS A 130 -40.25 -4.37 -12.74
CA LYS A 130 -41.39 -5.25 -12.48
C LYS A 130 -41.00 -6.68 -12.83
N SER A 131 -41.42 -7.64 -12.01
CA SER A 131 -41.33 -9.05 -12.39
C SER A 131 -42.06 -9.29 -13.71
N ALA A 132 -41.54 -10.17 -14.55
CA ALA A 132 -42.13 -10.52 -15.85
C ALA A 132 -43.60 -10.94 -15.74
N HIS A 133 -44.01 -11.52 -14.60
CA HIS A 133 -45.40 -11.91 -14.33
C HIS A 133 -46.37 -10.74 -14.09
N HIS A 134 -45.87 -9.52 -13.89
CA HIS A 134 -46.67 -8.31 -13.66
C HIS A 134 -46.68 -7.36 -14.86
N LEU A 135 -46.28 -7.85 -16.04
CA LEU A 135 -46.31 -7.09 -17.30
C LEU A 135 -47.54 -7.52 -18.10
N GLU A 136 -48.52 -6.62 -18.18
CA GLU A 136 -49.85 -6.92 -18.70
C GLU A 136 -50.00 -6.62 -20.20
N ASP A 137 -49.17 -5.72 -20.73
CA ASP A 137 -49.24 -5.27 -22.13
C ASP A 137 -47.86 -5.18 -22.80
N PRO A 138 -47.82 -5.20 -24.15
CA PRO A 138 -46.56 -5.15 -24.91
C PRO A 138 -45.76 -3.86 -24.71
N GLU A 139 -46.39 -2.75 -24.34
CA GLU A 139 -45.73 -1.47 -24.11
C GLU A 139 -44.94 -1.49 -22.79
N GLN A 140 -45.51 -2.07 -21.73
CA GLN A 140 -44.84 -2.32 -20.45
C GLN A 140 -43.64 -3.27 -20.61
N VAL A 141 -43.77 -4.30 -21.44
CA VAL A 141 -42.65 -5.20 -21.77
C VAL A 141 -41.55 -4.44 -22.52
N ALA A 142 -41.91 -3.65 -23.52
CA ALA A 142 -40.94 -2.86 -24.29
C ALA A 142 -40.21 -1.83 -23.41
N ASP A 143 -40.89 -1.18 -22.47
CA ASP A 143 -40.27 -0.25 -21.52
C ASP A 143 -39.30 -0.94 -20.54
N GLN A 144 -39.69 -2.11 -19.99
CA GLN A 144 -38.81 -2.92 -19.14
C GLN A 144 -37.55 -3.37 -19.89
N VAL A 145 -37.70 -3.88 -21.12
CA VAL A 145 -36.57 -4.29 -21.96
C VAL A 145 -35.63 -3.11 -22.22
N ARG A 146 -36.16 -1.93 -22.54
CA ARG A 146 -35.32 -0.72 -22.74
C ARG A 146 -34.57 -0.32 -21.47
N LYS A 147 -35.19 -0.42 -20.29
CA LYS A 147 -34.55 -0.14 -19.00
C LYS A 147 -33.40 -1.11 -18.73
N LEU A 148 -33.62 -2.41 -18.97
CA LEU A 148 -32.61 -3.45 -18.82
C LEU A 148 -31.43 -3.27 -19.79
N GLN A 149 -31.70 -2.97 -21.08
CA GLN A 149 -30.65 -2.70 -22.06
C GLN A 149 -29.78 -1.50 -21.67
N ARG A 150 -30.38 -0.45 -21.09
CA ARG A 150 -29.63 0.71 -20.58
C ARG A 150 -28.78 0.34 -19.37
N ALA A 151 -29.31 -0.45 -18.44
CA ALA A 151 -28.57 -0.93 -17.28
C ALA A 151 -27.37 -1.81 -17.69
N GLU A 152 -27.56 -2.70 -18.66
CA GLU A 152 -26.49 -3.54 -19.21
C GLU A 152 -25.41 -2.70 -19.92
N ALA A 153 -25.81 -1.75 -20.78
CA ALA A 153 -24.87 -0.86 -21.44
C ALA A 153 -24.07 0.00 -20.43
N ALA A 154 -24.71 0.45 -19.34
CA ALA A 154 -24.04 1.19 -18.28
C ALA A 154 -23.03 0.31 -17.51
N LEU A 155 -23.37 -0.95 -17.24
CA LEU A 155 -22.44 -1.92 -16.62
C LEU A 155 -21.22 -2.21 -17.51
N GLU A 156 -21.42 -2.31 -18.81
CA GLU A 156 -20.32 -2.51 -19.75
C GLU A 156 -19.42 -1.26 -19.83
N ALA A 157 -20.01 -0.07 -19.84
CA ALA A 157 -19.27 1.19 -19.83
C ALA A 157 -18.40 1.35 -18.57
N GLU A 158 -18.88 0.90 -17.41
CA GLU A 158 -18.12 0.93 -16.15
C GLU A 158 -17.13 -0.22 -15.97
N HIS A 159 -17.01 -1.14 -16.92
CA HIS A 159 -16.08 -2.27 -16.81
C HIS A 159 -14.63 -1.81 -16.55
N GLY A 160 -14.22 -0.70 -17.18
CA GLY A 160 -12.90 -0.10 -16.96
C GLY A 160 -12.63 0.29 -15.50
N SER A 161 -13.64 0.81 -14.80
CA SER A 161 -13.54 1.19 -13.38
C SER A 161 -13.35 -0.01 -12.47
N PHE A 162 -14.04 -1.13 -12.74
CA PHE A 162 -13.83 -2.39 -12.02
C PHE A 162 -12.42 -2.94 -12.22
N VAL A 163 -11.92 -2.92 -13.46
CA VAL A 163 -10.56 -3.37 -13.78
C VAL A 163 -9.53 -2.49 -13.08
N ARG A 164 -9.72 -1.17 -13.10
CA ARG A 164 -8.84 -0.22 -12.40
C ARG A 164 -8.82 -0.48 -10.90
N LEU A 165 -9.99 -0.67 -10.27
CA LEU A 165 -10.08 -0.98 -8.84
C LEU A 165 -9.33 -2.27 -8.49
N SER A 166 -9.48 -3.31 -9.30
CA SER A 166 -8.79 -4.59 -9.12
C SER A 166 -7.27 -4.44 -9.20
N GLN A 167 -6.77 -3.70 -10.20
CA GLN A 167 -5.34 -3.43 -10.34
C GLN A 167 -4.77 -2.68 -9.14
N LEU A 168 -5.40 -1.57 -8.74
CA LEU A 168 -4.99 -0.78 -7.58
C LEU A 168 -5.02 -1.59 -6.29
N SER A 169 -6.09 -2.37 -6.08
CA SER A 169 -6.25 -3.22 -4.90
C SER A 169 -5.21 -4.33 -4.85
N CYS A 170 -4.90 -4.99 -5.97
CA CYS A 170 -3.87 -6.01 -6.06
C CYS A 170 -2.47 -5.44 -5.78
N GLU A 171 -2.17 -4.25 -6.32
CA GLU A 171 -0.90 -3.57 -6.03
C GLU A 171 -0.79 -3.21 -4.54
N LEU A 172 -1.85 -2.63 -3.96
CA LEU A 172 -1.87 -2.26 -2.55
C LEU A 172 -1.73 -3.48 -1.63
N VAL A 173 -2.44 -4.57 -1.95
CA VAL A 173 -2.29 -5.87 -1.25
C VAL A 173 -0.86 -6.36 -1.32
N ALA A 174 -0.23 -6.34 -2.50
CA ALA A 174 1.15 -6.80 -2.66
C ALA A 174 2.16 -6.00 -1.82
N ARG A 175 1.95 -4.68 -1.68
CA ARG A 175 2.78 -3.82 -0.82
C ARG A 175 2.55 -4.12 0.66
N LEU A 176 1.30 -4.32 1.07
CA LEU A 176 0.92 -4.55 2.46
C LEU A 176 1.18 -5.98 2.94
N GLU A 177 1.20 -6.99 2.07
CA GLU A 177 1.21 -8.42 2.45
C GLU A 177 2.26 -8.77 3.51
N LYS A 178 3.49 -8.29 3.30
CA LYS A 178 4.64 -8.62 4.15
C LYS A 178 4.73 -7.77 5.41
N SER A 179 4.11 -6.58 5.39
CA SER A 179 4.24 -5.60 6.48
C SER A 179 2.98 -5.55 7.35
N ASN A 180 1.81 -5.48 6.72
CA ASN A 180 0.52 -5.28 7.34
C ASN A 180 -0.54 -6.23 6.74
N GLY A 181 -0.43 -7.52 7.10
CA GLY A 181 -1.32 -8.56 6.56
C GLY A 181 -2.81 -8.37 6.93
N SER A 182 -3.12 -7.73 8.06
CA SER A 182 -4.51 -7.40 8.40
C SER A 182 -5.10 -6.41 7.41
N ALA A 183 -4.40 -5.30 7.14
CA ALA A 183 -4.86 -4.31 6.18
C ALA A 183 -4.94 -4.87 4.75
N ALA A 184 -4.00 -5.73 4.35
CA ALA A 184 -4.06 -6.43 3.06
C ALA A 184 -5.36 -7.26 2.93
N ASN A 185 -5.76 -7.94 4.00
CA ASN A 185 -7.03 -8.69 4.01
C ASN A 185 -8.26 -7.78 3.96
N ASP A 186 -8.22 -6.61 4.58
CA ASP A 186 -9.32 -5.65 4.49
C ASP A 186 -9.49 -5.10 3.07
N VAL A 187 -8.38 -4.82 2.37
CA VAL A 187 -8.41 -4.42 0.95
C VAL A 187 -9.02 -5.52 0.08
N ARG A 188 -8.62 -6.80 0.28
CA ARG A 188 -9.22 -7.94 -0.42
C ARG A 188 -10.73 -8.04 -0.22
N ARG A 189 -11.18 -7.94 1.03
CA ARG A 189 -12.62 -8.00 1.37
C ARG A 189 -13.41 -6.87 0.71
N ARG A 190 -12.86 -5.66 0.66
CA ARG A 190 -13.47 -4.53 -0.05
C ARG A 190 -13.60 -4.83 -1.54
N LEU A 191 -12.52 -5.28 -2.19
CA LEU A 191 -12.55 -5.65 -3.60
C LEU A 191 -13.57 -6.76 -3.89
N ASP A 192 -13.61 -7.80 -3.05
CA ASP A 192 -14.57 -8.91 -3.18
C ASP A 192 -16.02 -8.41 -3.11
N THR A 193 -16.30 -7.49 -2.18
CA THR A 193 -17.64 -6.92 -2.00
C THR A 193 -18.11 -6.21 -3.26
N VAL A 194 -17.27 -5.36 -3.86
CA VAL A 194 -17.62 -4.63 -5.09
C VAL A 194 -17.74 -5.58 -6.28
N THR A 195 -16.87 -6.58 -6.36
CA THR A 195 -16.91 -7.58 -7.44
C THR A 195 -18.18 -8.43 -7.38
N GLN A 196 -18.60 -8.85 -6.19
CA GLN A 196 -19.85 -9.60 -5.98
C GLN A 196 -21.09 -8.77 -6.35
N ARG A 197 -21.12 -7.49 -5.95
CA ARG A 197 -22.21 -6.56 -6.31
C ARG A 197 -22.29 -6.34 -7.82
N GLY A 198 -21.15 -6.12 -8.49
CA GLY A 198 -21.09 -6.02 -9.95
C GLY A 198 -21.50 -7.31 -10.66
N GLY A 199 -21.23 -8.48 -10.07
CA GLY A 199 -21.73 -9.77 -10.55
C GLY A 199 -23.26 -9.87 -10.42
N TYR A 200 -23.81 -9.49 -9.27
CA TYR A 200 -25.25 -9.50 -9.02
C TYR A 200 -26.02 -8.60 -10.00
N CYS A 201 -25.54 -7.39 -10.29
CA CYS A 201 -26.16 -6.50 -11.26
C CYS A 201 -26.19 -7.09 -12.68
N ARG A 202 -25.12 -7.79 -13.09
CA ARG A 202 -25.06 -8.48 -14.39
C ARG A 202 -26.00 -9.69 -14.46
N ASP A 203 -26.03 -10.51 -13.41
CA ASP A 203 -26.89 -11.68 -13.35
C ASP A 203 -28.37 -11.31 -13.23
N GLY A 204 -28.70 -10.27 -12.45
CA GLY A 204 -30.05 -9.72 -12.36
C GLY A 204 -30.56 -9.23 -13.71
N SER A 205 -29.71 -8.55 -14.48
CA SER A 205 -30.04 -8.10 -15.83
C SER A 205 -30.29 -9.30 -16.77
N ARG A 206 -29.44 -10.33 -16.75
CA ARG A 206 -29.62 -11.55 -17.58
C ARG A 206 -30.86 -12.37 -17.24
N LYS A 207 -31.17 -12.54 -15.94
CA LYS A 207 -32.37 -13.28 -15.52
C LYS A 207 -33.66 -12.62 -16.00
N ALA A 208 -33.67 -11.29 -16.10
CA ALA A 208 -34.82 -10.56 -16.63
C ALA A 208 -34.99 -10.73 -18.15
N PHE A 209 -33.91 -11.03 -18.89
CA PHE A 209 -33.95 -11.34 -20.33
C PHE A 209 -34.35 -12.77 -20.68
N GLY A 210 -34.45 -13.67 -19.68
CA GLY A 210 -34.86 -15.05 -19.92
C GLY A 210 -33.92 -15.85 -20.86
N THR A 211 -32.67 -15.42 -21.03
CA THR A 211 -31.66 -16.21 -21.74
C THR A 211 -31.12 -17.31 -20.82
N PRO A 212 -31.41 -18.60 -21.08
CA PRO A 212 -30.80 -19.70 -20.33
C PRO A 212 -29.34 -19.88 -20.77
N ASN A 213 -28.56 -20.45 -19.85
CA ASN A 213 -27.15 -20.84 -20.01
C ASN A 213 -26.91 -21.75 -21.23
#